data_AF-A0A417V8L4-F1
#
_entry.id   AF-A0A417V8L4-F1
#
_cell.length_a   1.000
_cell.length_b   1.000
_cell.length_c   1.000
_cell.angle_alpha   90.00
_cell.angle_beta   90.00
_cell.angle_gamma   90.00
#
_symmetry.space_group_name_H-M   'P 1'
#
loop_
_entity.id
_entity.type
_entity.pdbx_description
1 polymer ?
#
loop_
_entity_poly.entity_id
_entity_poly.type
_entity_poly.pdbx_seq_one_letter_code
_entity_poly.pdbx_strand_id
1 'polypeptide(L)' 'MKATLKSIREMRGYKQEEAAKLIGIATDTLRNYEQGKSYPDIPVLRKIEETYNVRYSQIIFLPLDFGLTETK' A
#
# COMPACT_ATOMS: atom_id res chain seq x y z
N MET A 1 10.20 -10.54 4.76
CA MET A 1 10.43 -9.40 3.83
C MET A 1 9.28 -8.41 3.99
N LYS A 2 9.59 -7.10 4.05
CA LYS A 2 8.60 -6.02 4.04
C LYS A 2 8.88 -5.15 2.80
N ALA A 3 7.84 -4.62 2.16
CA ALA A 3 7.96 -3.80 0.96
C ALA A 3 6.88 -2.71 0.93
N THR A 4 7.11 -1.64 0.17
CA THR A 4 6.10 -0.59 -0.01
C THR A 4 4.90 -1.10 -0.81
N LEU A 5 3.74 -0.46 -0.63
CA LEU A 5 2.53 -0.81 -1.40
C LEU A 5 2.77 -0.71 -2.92
N LYS A 6 3.53 0.29 -3.35
CA LYS A 6 3.91 0.49 -4.75
C LYS A 6 4.75 -0.69 -5.28
N SER A 7 5.78 -1.09 -4.54
CA SER A 7 6.63 -2.22 -4.92
C SER A 7 5.84 -3.51 -5.01
N ILE A 8 4.93 -3.76 -4.07
CA ILE A 8 4.04 -4.94 -4.10
C ILE A 8 3.17 -4.91 -5.36
N ARG A 9 2.56 -3.77 -5.69
CA ARG A 9 1.75 -3.61 -6.91
C ARG A 9 2.56 -3.91 -8.17
N GLU A 10 3.77 -3.35 -8.27
CA GLU A 10 4.66 -3.54 -9.43
C GLU A 10 5.14 -4.99 -9.55
N MET A 11 5.45 -5.66 -8.43
CA MET A 11 5.79 -7.09 -8.41
C MET A 11 4.64 -7.99 -8.87
N ARG A 12 3.39 -7.54 -8.70
CA ARG A 12 2.20 -8.21 -9.22
C ARG A 12 1.86 -7.85 -10.67
N GLY A 13 2.62 -6.93 -11.28
CA GLY A 13 2.45 -6.53 -12.68
C GLY A 13 1.25 -5.62 -12.94
N TYR A 14 0.65 -5.03 -11.90
CA TYR A 14 -0.54 -4.19 -12.05
C TYR A 14 -0.18 -2.73 -12.32
N LYS A 15 -0.92 -2.11 -13.25
CA LYS A 15 -1.01 -0.66 -13.31
C LYS A 15 -1.83 -0.14 -12.14
N GLN A 16 -1.62 1.12 -11.80
CA GLN A 16 -2.28 1.75 -10.66
C GLN A 16 -3.81 1.81 -10.82
N GLU A 17 -4.30 2.07 -12.03
CA GLU A 17 -5.74 2.07 -12.35
C GLU A 17 -6.38 0.67 -12.21
N GLU A 18 -5.68 -0.36 -12.69
CA GLU A 18 -6.15 -1.75 -12.61
C GLU A 18 -6.25 -2.21 -11.16
N ALA A 19 -5.20 -1.94 -10.39
CA ALA A 19 -5.16 -2.24 -8.96
C ALA A 19 -6.27 -1.50 -8.20
N ALA A 20 -6.46 -0.21 -8.46
CA ALA A 20 -7.51 0.59 -7.81
C ALA A 20 -8.90 0.03 -8.12
N LYS A 21 -9.14 -0.41 -9.35
CA LYS A 21 -10.39 -1.07 -9.76
C LYS A 21 -10.62 -2.40 -9.04
N LEU A 22 -9.57 -3.23 -8.90
CA LEU A 22 -9.64 -4.52 -8.19
C LEU A 22 -9.94 -4.32 -6.68
N ILE A 23 -9.31 -3.32 -6.07
CA ILE A 23 -9.54 -2.96 -4.66
C ILE A 23 -10.89 -2.23 -4.49
N GLY A 24 -11.43 -1.64 -5.55
CA GLY A 24 -12.69 -0.88 -5.51
C GLY A 24 -12.54 0.49 -4.85
N ILE A 25 -11.44 1.20 -5.16
CA ILE A 25 -11.15 2.57 -4.72
C ILE A 25 -10.80 3.44 -5.93
N ALA A 26 -10.74 4.77 -5.75
CA ALA A 26 -10.26 5.66 -6.80
C ALA A 26 -8.74 5.52 -7.01
N THR A 27 -8.28 5.71 -8.24
CA THR A 27 -6.85 5.65 -8.59
C THR A 27 -6.00 6.64 -7.79
N ASP A 28 -6.54 7.84 -7.56
CA ASP A 28 -5.89 8.86 -6.71
C ASP A 28 -5.81 8.45 -5.25
N THR A 29 -6.81 7.73 -4.74
CA THR A 29 -6.78 7.17 -3.39
C THR A 29 -5.63 6.16 -3.25
N LEU A 30 -5.48 5.24 -4.21
CA LEU A 30 -4.36 4.30 -4.23
C LEU A 30 -3.02 5.05 -4.34
N ARG A 31 -2.96 6.14 -5.13
CA ARG A 31 -1.78 7.01 -5.24
C ARG A 31 -1.36 7.58 -3.89
N ASN A 32 -2.33 8.08 -3.13
CA ASN A 32 -2.08 8.67 -1.82
C ASN A 32 -1.57 7.63 -0.83
N TYR A 33 -2.09 6.40 -0.87
CA TYR A 33 -1.59 5.29 -0.06
C TYR A 33 -0.16 4.92 -0.42
N GLU A 34 0.17 4.83 -1.71
CA GLU A 34 1.53 4.54 -2.17
C GLU A 34 2.54 5.63 -1.82
N GLN A 35 2.08 6.87 -1.64
CA GLN A 35 2.88 8.01 -1.22
C GLN A 35 2.88 8.22 0.30
N GLY A 36 2.15 7.42 1.07
CA GLY A 36 2.01 7.60 2.52
C GLY A 36 1.25 8.88 2.94
N LYS A 37 0.51 9.52 2.03
CA LYS A 37 -0.28 10.75 2.30
C LYS A 37 -1.55 10.46 3.08
N SER A 38 -2.12 9.27 2.88
CA SER A 38 -3.28 8.77 3.61
C SER A 38 -3.10 7.29 3.85
N TYR A 39 -3.93 6.72 4.73
CA TYR A 39 -3.86 5.30 5.09
C TYR A 39 -5.22 4.64 4.80
N PRO A 40 -5.23 3.39 4.31
CA PRO A 40 -6.47 2.65 4.09
C PRO A 40 -7.12 2.30 5.44
N ASP A 41 -8.45 2.26 5.45
CA ASP A 41 -9.20 1.68 6.56
C ASP A 41 -9.15 0.14 6.53
N ILE A 42 -9.69 -0.51 7.56
CA ILE A 42 -9.66 -1.98 7.66
C ILE A 42 -10.34 -2.67 6.46
N PRO A 43 -11.53 -2.25 5.99
CA PRO A 43 -12.14 -2.83 4.80
C PRO A 43 -11.28 -2.75 3.53
N VAL A 44 -10.69 -1.59 3.23
CA VAL A 44 -9.82 -1.42 2.07
C VAL A 44 -8.53 -2.22 2.25
N LEU A 45 -8.00 -2.28 3.47
CA LEU A 45 -6.81 -3.06 3.78
C LEU A 45 -7.02 -4.56 3.50
N ARG A 46 -8.16 -5.13 3.88
CA ARG A 46 -8.49 -6.54 3.55
C ARG A 46 -8.49 -6.79 2.05
N LYS A 47 -9.09 -5.89 1.28
CA LYS A 47 -9.07 -5.99 -0.19
C LYS A 47 -7.67 -5.88 -0.78
N ILE A 48 -6.80 -5.05 -0.21
CA ILE A 48 -5.39 -4.98 -0.60
C ILE A 48 -4.68 -6.31 -0.32
N GLU A 49 -4.90 -6.90 0.87
CA GLU A 49 -4.34 -8.21 1.24
C GLU A 49 -4.78 -9.29 0.24
N GLU A 50 -6.06 -9.33 -0.11
CA GLU A 50 -6.64 -10.27 -1.08
C GLU A 50 -6.11 -10.04 -2.50
N THR A 51 -6.14 -8.80 -2.98
CA THR A 51 -5.76 -8.43 -4.37
C THR A 51 -4.29 -8.74 -4.64
N TYR A 52 -3.42 -8.46 -3.66
CA TYR A 52 -1.98 -8.69 -3.82
C TYR A 52 -1.49 -9.99 -3.19
N ASN A 53 -2.37 -10.76 -2.54
CA ASN A 53 -2.03 -11.96 -1.79
C ASN A 53 -0.82 -11.74 -0.86
N VAL A 54 -0.93 -10.71 0.00
CA VAL A 54 0.08 -10.31 0.99
C VAL A 54 -0.59 -10.04 2.33
N ARG A 55 0.16 -10.13 3.42
CA ARG A 55 -0.31 -9.73 4.76
C ARG A 55 0.03 -8.27 5.03
N TYR A 56 -0.83 -7.57 5.75
CA TYR A 56 -0.62 -6.18 6.19
C TYR A 56 0.75 -5.96 6.84
N SER A 57 1.20 -6.91 7.66
CA SER A 57 2.52 -6.85 8.33
C SER A 57 3.72 -6.81 7.37
N GLN A 58 3.51 -7.11 6.09
CA GLN A 58 4.50 -7.06 5.02
C GLN A 58 4.44 -5.75 4.22
N ILE A 59 3.42 -4.92 4.41
CA ILE A 59 3.21 -3.67 3.68
C ILE A 59 3.77 -2.50 4.49
N ILE A 60 4.60 -1.69 3.86
CA ILE A 60 5.12 -0.44 4.41
C ILE A 60 4.29 0.72 3.84
N PHE A 61 3.52 1.39 4.71
CA PHE A 61 2.75 2.60 4.37
C PHE A 61 3.44 3.90 4.81
N LEU A 62 4.45 3.82 5.67
CA LEU A 62 5.19 4.97 6.19
C LEU A 62 6.35 5.33 5.24
N PRO A 63 6.61 6.62 4.98
CA PRO A 63 7.88 7.04 4.40
C PRO A 63 9.01 6.62 5.35
N LEU A 64 10.10 6.07 4.79
CA LEU A 64 11.22 5.52 5.57
C LEU A 64 11.87 6.54 6.52
N ASP A 65 11.65 7.84 6.28
CA ASP A 65 12.18 8.95 7.08
C ASP A 65 11.47 9.18 8.43
N PHE A 66 10.27 8.62 8.65
CA PHE A 66 9.49 8.88 9.88
C PHE A 66 10.00 8.14 11.13
N GLY A 67 11.06 7.32 11.01
CA GLY A 67 11.68 6.60 12.12
C GLY A 67 13.06 7.12 12.57
N LEU A 68 13.58 8.20 11.95
CA LEU A 68 14.92 8.72 12.27
C LEU A 68 15.01 9.47 13.62
N THR A 69 13.91 9.59 14.36
CA THR A 69 13.85 10.27 15.66
C THR A 69 13.82 9.33 16.87
N GLU A 70 13.78 8.00 16.68
CA GLU A 70 13.77 7.02 17.78
C GLU A 70 15.12 6.31 18.01
N THR A 71 16.23 6.84 17.50
CA THR A 71 17.57 6.49 18.01
C THR A 71 17.86 7.34 19.24
N LYS A 72 17.57 6.79 20.43
CA LYS A 72 18.17 7.21 21.70
C LYS A 72 19.33 6.27 22.04
#